data_AF-A0A1Q9N2T8-F1
#
_entry.id   AF-A0A1Q9N2T8-F1
#
_cell.length_a   1.000
_cell.length_b   1.000
_cell.length_c   1.000
_cell.angle_alpha   90.00
_cell.angle_beta   90.00
_cell.angle_gamma   90.00
#
_symmetry.space_group_name_H-M   'P 1'
#
loop_
_entity.id
_entity.type
_entity.pdbx_description
1 polymer ?
#
loop_
_entity_poly.entity_id
_entity_poly.type
_entity_poly.pdbx_seq_one_letter_code
_entity_poly.pdbx_strand_id
1 'polypeptide(L)'
;MIQNLGQLKRTLTMNTSQVEELAKAVIEVKALGNRLSEVLKMREELGGEIADLKILTRALAQKISGTRPTPEISSPSMTKSLASATTPQDVMQYLQNVLAKETRGDQIFEEFQKAKEEIFKMTGGHRILREIADAARTLKGKEEITDIEKINLRDKVKGWSSSL
;
A
#
# COMPACT_ATOMS: atom_id res chain seq x y z
N MET A 1 40.53 48.93 15.17
CA MET A 1 39.10 49.29 15.07
C MET A 1 38.54 49.08 13.65
N ILE A 2 39.19 49.61 12.59
CA ILE A 2 38.73 49.47 11.19
C ILE A 2 38.69 48.02 10.68
N GLN A 3 39.66 47.18 11.06
CA GLN A 3 39.71 45.76 10.64
C GLN A 3 38.52 44.95 11.16
N ASN A 4 38.06 45.20 12.39
CA ASN A 4 36.92 44.50 12.99
C ASN A 4 35.60 44.89 12.30
N LEU A 5 35.47 46.15 11.87
CA LEU A 5 34.32 46.62 11.07
C LEU A 5 34.29 45.95 9.68
N GLY A 6 35.46 45.78 9.06
CA GLY A 6 35.61 45.10 7.78
C GLY A 6 35.24 43.62 7.84
N GLN A 7 35.62 42.93 8.92
CA GLN A 7 35.21 41.54 9.18
C GLN A 7 33.70 41.44 9.41
N LEU A 8 33.13 42.32 10.24
CA LEU A 8 31.70 42.36 10.51
C LEU A 8 30.87 42.57 9.23
N LYS A 9 31.31 43.48 8.35
CA LYS A 9 30.66 43.71 7.05
C LYS A 9 30.68 42.45 6.17
N ARG A 10 31.81 41.74 6.10
CA ARG A 10 31.91 40.49 5.32
C ARG A 10 31.00 39.40 5.88
N THR A 11 30.99 39.21 7.19
CA THR A 11 30.12 38.22 7.84
C THR A 11 28.65 38.56 7.62
N LEU A 12 28.27 39.84 7.72
CA LEU A 12 26.90 40.27 7.45
C LEU A 12 26.51 39.98 5.99
N THR A 13 27.35 40.32 5.02
CA THR A 13 27.09 40.02 3.60
C THR A 13 26.98 38.51 3.34
N MET A 14 27.84 37.71 3.95
CA MET A 14 27.79 36.25 3.82
C MET A 14 26.49 35.68 4.40
N ASN A 15 26.10 36.13 5.60
CA ASN A 15 24.86 35.70 6.23
C ASN A 15 23.62 36.14 5.41
N THR A 16 23.63 37.36 4.84
CA THR A 16 22.55 37.81 3.94
C THR A 16 22.45 36.92 2.71
N SER A 17 23.57 36.57 2.08
CA SER A 17 23.59 35.66 0.93
C SER A 17 23.04 34.27 1.29
N GLN A 18 23.39 33.74 2.47
CA GLN A 18 22.87 32.46 2.93
C GLN A 18 21.35 32.50 3.19
N VAL A 19 20.84 33.61 3.72
CA VAL A 19 19.40 33.81 3.92
C VAL A 19 18.66 33.86 2.58
N GLU A 20 19.24 34.51 1.57
CA GLU A 20 18.66 34.57 0.21
C GLU A 20 18.64 33.18 -0.46
N GLU A 21 19.71 32.40 -0.33
CA GLU A 21 19.75 31.02 -0.82
C GLU A 21 18.71 30.13 -0.12
N LEU A 22 18.57 30.28 1.20
CA LEU A 22 17.56 29.55 1.98
C LEU A 22 16.14 29.93 1.54
N ALA A 23 15.88 31.22 1.32
CA ALA A 23 14.58 31.70 0.84
C ALA A 23 14.24 31.11 -0.54
N LYS A 24 15.23 31.02 -1.44
CA LYS A 24 15.07 30.39 -2.75
C LYS A 24 14.78 28.90 -2.64
N ALA A 25 15.52 28.17 -1.80
CA ALA A 25 15.29 26.74 -1.56
C ALA A 25 13.89 26.47 -1.01
N VAL A 26 13.38 27.32 -0.10
CA VAL A 26 12.01 27.21 0.42
C VAL A 26 10.96 27.37 -0.66
N ILE A 27 11.15 28.29 -1.61
CA ILE A 27 10.25 28.47 -2.75
C ILE A 27 10.24 27.21 -3.63
N GLU A 28 11.41 26.65 -3.92
CA GLU A 28 11.54 25.43 -4.71
C GLU A 28 10.86 24.22 -4.03
N VAL A 29 11.03 24.07 -2.71
CA VAL A 29 10.35 23.04 -1.92
C VAL A 29 8.83 23.21 -1.97
N LYS A 30 8.32 24.43 -1.85
CA LYS A 30 6.87 24.70 -1.99
C LYS A 30 6.36 24.36 -3.40
N ALA A 31 7.12 24.68 -4.44
CA ALA A 31 6.77 24.35 -5.81
C ALA A 31 6.71 22.84 -6.06
N LEU A 32 7.58 22.05 -5.41
CA LEU A 32 7.51 20.59 -5.44
C LEU A 32 6.22 20.05 -4.82
N GLY A 33 5.71 20.68 -3.76
CA GLY A 33 4.41 20.33 -3.16
C GLY A 33 3.26 20.45 -4.16
N ASN A 34 3.22 21.52 -4.94
CA ASN A 34 2.20 21.71 -5.99
C ASN A 34 2.30 20.63 -7.08
N ARG A 35 3.51 20.34 -7.55
CA ARG A 35 3.75 19.27 -8.55
C ARG A 35 3.34 17.89 -8.03
N LEU A 36 3.60 17.60 -6.75
CA LEU A 36 3.18 16.35 -6.14
C LEU A 36 1.66 16.22 -6.08
N SER A 37 0.95 17.32 -5.80
CA SER A 37 -0.52 17.34 -5.82
C SER A 37 -1.08 17.03 -7.22
N GLU A 38 -0.46 17.55 -8.28
CA GLU A 38 -0.84 17.25 -9.66
C GLU A 38 -0.62 15.76 -9.99
N VAL A 39 0.52 15.20 -9.59
CA VAL A 39 0.83 13.76 -9.78
C VAL A 39 -0.17 12.87 -9.05
N LEU A 40 -0.56 13.24 -7.82
CA LEU A 40 -1.57 12.50 -7.06
C LEU A 40 -2.94 12.53 -7.75
N LYS A 41 -3.33 13.68 -8.31
CA LYS A 41 -4.57 13.81 -9.06
C LYS A 41 -4.57 12.94 -10.32
N MET A 42 -3.49 12.98 -11.11
CA MET A 42 -3.36 12.11 -12.30
C MET A 42 -3.42 10.62 -11.92
N ARG A 43 -2.81 10.23 -10.79
CA ARG A 43 -2.88 8.85 -10.29
C ARG A 43 -4.31 8.42 -9.98
N GLU A 44 -5.11 9.30 -9.40
CA GLU A 44 -6.52 9.03 -9.09
C GLU A 44 -7.36 8.89 -10.36
N GLU A 45 -7.18 9.81 -11.32
CA GLU A 45 -7.84 9.77 -12.64
C GLU A 45 -7.51 8.45 -13.37
N LEU A 46 -6.23 8.09 -13.47
CA LEU A 46 -5.79 6.81 -14.06
C LEU A 46 -6.35 5.59 -13.31
N GLY A 47 -6.45 5.68 -11.98
CA GLY A 47 -7.05 4.63 -11.15
C GLY A 47 -8.52 4.39 -11.51
N GLY A 48 -9.27 5.47 -11.75
CA GLY A 48 -10.65 5.44 -12.23
C GLY A 48 -10.76 4.81 -13.63
N GLU A 49 -9.95 5.27 -14.58
CA GLU A 49 -9.94 4.72 -15.94
C GLU A 49 -9.61 3.22 -15.97
N ILE A 50 -8.66 2.77 -15.15
CA ILE A 50 -8.33 1.34 -15.01
C ILE A 50 -9.50 0.55 -14.43
N ALA A 51 -10.27 1.13 -13.49
CA ALA A 51 -11.46 0.50 -12.95
C ALA A 51 -12.54 0.33 -14.02
N ASP A 52 -12.76 1.36 -14.82
CA ASP A 52 -13.72 1.34 -15.94
C ASP A 52 -13.31 0.32 -17.01
N LEU A 53 -12.03 0.27 -17.37
CA LEU A 53 -11.50 -0.74 -18.29
C LEU A 53 -11.73 -2.16 -17.76
N LYS A 54 -11.55 -2.41 -16.46
CA LYS A 54 -11.86 -3.72 -15.86
C LYS A 54 -13.34 -4.07 -15.97
N ILE A 55 -14.23 -3.10 -15.76
CA ILE A 55 -15.69 -3.31 -15.91
C ILE A 55 -16.02 -3.66 -17.36
N LEU A 56 -15.51 -2.88 -18.32
CA LEU A 56 -15.72 -3.10 -19.75
C LEU A 56 -15.17 -4.46 -20.19
N THR A 57 -13.98 -4.85 -19.75
CA THR A 57 -13.38 -6.14 -20.09
C THR A 57 -14.21 -7.30 -19.54
N ARG A 58 -14.76 -7.19 -18.32
CA ARG A 58 -15.69 -8.19 -17.76
C ARG A 58 -16.98 -8.28 -18.57
N ALA A 59 -17.56 -7.13 -18.93
CA ALA A 59 -18.78 -7.09 -19.74
C ALA A 59 -18.56 -7.68 -21.14
N LEU A 60 -17.40 -7.44 -21.75
CA LEU A 60 -17.01 -8.04 -23.04
C LEU A 60 -16.78 -9.55 -22.92
N ALA A 61 -16.09 -10.01 -21.87
CA ALA A 61 -15.89 -11.43 -21.62
C ALA A 61 -17.22 -12.18 -21.49
N GLN A 62 -18.22 -11.59 -20.80
CA GLN A 62 -19.57 -12.15 -20.68
C GLN A 62 -20.32 -12.21 -22.01
N LYS A 63 -20.11 -11.24 -22.91
CA LYS A 63 -20.73 -11.24 -24.24
C LYS A 63 -20.10 -12.29 -25.17
N ILE A 64 -18.78 -12.48 -25.09
CA ILE A 64 -18.05 -13.46 -25.91
C ILE A 64 -18.34 -14.89 -25.47
N SER A 65 -18.61 -15.14 -24.18
CA SER A 65 -18.82 -16.49 -23.66
C SER A 65 -20.21 -17.09 -23.91
N GLY A 66 -21.15 -16.37 -24.55
CA GLY A 66 -22.43 -16.91 -25.04
C GLY A 66 -23.30 -17.63 -24.02
N THR A 67 -23.01 -17.50 -22.73
CA THR A 67 -23.61 -18.28 -21.66
C THR A 67 -24.53 -17.39 -20.84
N ARG A 68 -25.82 -17.74 -20.90
CA ARG A 68 -26.91 -17.32 -20.01
C ARG A 68 -26.39 -17.09 -18.59
N PRO A 69 -26.84 -16.04 -17.87
CA PRO A 69 -26.31 -15.73 -16.56
C PRO A 69 -26.72 -16.82 -15.58
N THR A 70 -25.86 -17.82 -15.39
CA THR A 70 -25.76 -18.52 -14.12
C THR A 70 -25.07 -17.56 -13.16
N PRO A 71 -25.56 -17.40 -11.92
CA PRO A 71 -24.81 -16.72 -10.88
C PRO A 71 -23.70 -17.66 -10.40
N GLU A 72 -22.76 -17.97 -11.29
CA GLU A 72 -21.51 -18.60 -10.91
C GLU A 72 -20.45 -17.52 -10.95
N ILE A 73 -20.24 -16.98 -9.76
CA ILE A 73 -18.94 -16.50 -9.32
C ILE A 73 -17.98 -17.68 -9.52
N SER A 74 -17.48 -17.85 -10.73
CA SER A 74 -16.28 -18.64 -11.01
C SER A 74 -15.07 -17.84 -10.53
N SER A 75 -15.04 -17.56 -9.23
CA SER A 75 -13.77 -17.57 -8.53
C SER A 75 -13.33 -19.03 -8.56
N PRO A 76 -12.09 -19.36 -8.94
CA PRO A 76 -11.59 -20.70 -8.74
C PRO A 76 -11.67 -20.99 -7.24
N SER A 77 -12.69 -21.75 -6.86
CA SER A 77 -12.85 -22.39 -5.56
C SER A 77 -11.85 -23.55 -5.49
N MET A 78 -10.57 -23.25 -5.64
CA MET A 78 -9.59 -23.88 -4.79
C MET A 78 -9.44 -22.92 -3.63
N THR A 79 -10.10 -23.23 -2.52
CA THR A 79 -9.59 -22.87 -1.20
C THR A 79 -8.16 -23.41 -1.13
N LYS A 80 -7.20 -22.65 -1.67
CA LYS A 80 -5.78 -22.88 -1.44
C LYS A 80 -5.61 -22.73 0.06
N SER A 81 -5.53 -23.86 0.74
CA SER A 81 -5.12 -23.89 2.13
C SER A 81 -3.73 -23.27 2.19
N LEU A 82 -3.42 -22.52 3.26
CA LEU A 82 -2.09 -21.96 3.44
C LEU A 82 -0.99 -23.03 3.32
N ALA A 83 -1.29 -24.28 3.68
CA ALA A 83 -0.40 -25.44 3.55
C ALA A 83 -0.04 -25.83 2.09
N SER A 84 -0.81 -25.37 1.11
CA SER A 84 -0.56 -25.58 -0.33
C SER A 84 0.14 -24.40 -1.01
N ALA A 85 0.47 -23.35 -0.25
CA ALA A 85 1.14 -22.18 -0.81
C ALA A 85 2.58 -22.54 -1.20
N THR A 86 2.91 -22.35 -2.48
CA THR A 86 4.27 -22.57 -2.99
C THR A 86 5.01 -21.27 -3.26
N THR A 87 4.28 -20.15 -3.36
CA THR A 87 4.83 -18.83 -3.62
C THR A 87 4.33 -17.81 -2.58
N PRO A 88 5.09 -16.72 -2.34
CA PRO A 88 4.63 -15.63 -1.48
C PRO A 88 3.29 -15.01 -1.94
N GLN A 89 3.05 -14.98 -3.26
CA GLN A 89 1.82 -14.46 -3.85
C GLN A 89 0.61 -15.36 -3.50
N ASP A 90 0.79 -16.68 -3.42
CA ASP A 90 -0.27 -17.60 -2.95
C ASP A 90 -0.68 -17.28 -1.51
N VAL A 91 0.29 -16.96 -0.65
CA VAL A 91 0.04 -16.58 0.75
C VAL A 91 -0.70 -15.24 0.83
N MET A 92 -0.36 -14.26 0.00
CA MET A 92 -1.10 -12.99 -0.06
C MET A 92 -2.54 -13.20 -0.54
N GLN A 93 -2.75 -14.06 -1.54
CA GLN A 93 -4.08 -14.41 -2.02
C GLN A 93 -4.90 -15.12 -0.93
N TYR A 94 -4.27 -15.99 -0.15
CA TYR A 94 -4.88 -16.61 1.02
C TYR A 94 -5.37 -15.56 2.03
N LEU A 95 -4.53 -14.59 2.39
CA LEU A 95 -4.92 -13.52 3.32
C LEU A 95 -6.07 -12.65 2.79
N GLN A 96 -6.12 -12.39 1.48
CA GLN A 96 -7.27 -11.68 0.88
C GLN A 96 -8.56 -12.48 1.01
N ASN A 97 -8.50 -13.80 0.86
CA ASN A 97 -9.65 -14.69 1.03
C ASN A 97 -10.10 -14.76 2.50
N VAL A 98 -9.17 -14.77 3.45
CA VAL A 98 -9.48 -14.71 4.89
C VAL A 98 -10.23 -13.42 5.20
N LEU A 99 -9.72 -12.27 4.76
CA LEU A 99 -10.36 -10.96 4.97
C LEU A 99 -11.73 -10.82 4.28
N ALA A 100 -12.02 -11.64 3.27
CA ALA A 100 -13.32 -11.65 2.60
C ALA A 100 -14.37 -12.48 3.34
N LYS A 101 -13.95 -13.51 4.09
CA LYS A 101 -14.85 -14.48 4.72
C LYS A 101 -15.00 -14.28 6.22
N GLU A 102 -13.93 -13.87 6.88
CA GLU A 102 -13.87 -13.79 8.34
C GLU A 102 -14.13 -12.36 8.84
N THR A 103 -14.88 -12.22 9.93
CA THR A 103 -15.11 -10.93 10.62
C THR A 103 -14.44 -10.89 11.99
N ARG A 104 -14.10 -12.04 12.58
CA ARG A 104 -13.51 -12.10 13.92
C ARG A 104 -12.04 -11.71 13.91
N GLY A 105 -11.71 -10.67 14.66
CA GLY A 105 -10.35 -10.12 14.70
C GLY A 105 -9.31 -11.15 15.17
N ASP A 106 -9.63 -11.93 16.20
CA ASP A 106 -8.73 -12.97 16.72
C ASP A 106 -8.45 -14.10 15.71
N GLN A 107 -9.45 -14.50 14.90
CA GLN A 107 -9.24 -15.51 13.87
C GLN A 107 -8.36 -14.98 12.74
N ILE A 108 -8.59 -13.74 12.31
CA ILE A 108 -7.77 -13.10 11.28
C ILE A 108 -6.34 -12.88 11.80
N PHE A 109 -6.17 -12.54 13.08
CA PHE A 109 -4.87 -12.45 13.73
C PHE A 109 -4.08 -13.75 13.60
N GLU A 110 -4.68 -14.88 13.95
CA GLU A 110 -4.02 -16.20 13.83
C GLU A 110 -3.61 -16.49 12.38
N GLU A 111 -4.50 -16.22 11.42
CA GLU A 111 -4.19 -16.44 10.00
C GLU A 111 -3.06 -15.53 9.49
N PHE A 112 -2.98 -14.29 9.97
CA PHE A 112 -1.86 -13.40 9.68
C PHE A 112 -0.54 -13.90 10.29
N GLN A 113 -0.56 -14.50 11.49
CA GLN A 113 0.64 -15.09 12.09
C GLN A 113 1.12 -16.31 11.29
N LYS A 114 0.20 -17.21 10.90
CA LYS A 114 0.55 -18.37 10.07
C LYS A 114 1.12 -17.92 8.72
N ALA A 115 0.49 -16.94 8.07
CA ALA A 115 0.98 -16.39 6.80
C ALA A 115 2.38 -15.78 6.93
N LYS A 116 2.67 -15.09 8.04
CA LYS A 116 4.00 -14.55 8.33
C LYS A 116 5.06 -15.66 8.43
N GLU A 117 4.75 -16.74 9.13
CA GLU A 117 5.66 -17.89 9.24
C GLU A 117 5.93 -18.53 7.87
N GLU A 118 4.89 -18.66 7.05
CA GLU A 118 5.02 -19.25 5.72
C GLU A 118 5.87 -18.38 4.77
N ILE A 119 5.65 -17.06 4.78
CA ILE A 119 6.51 -16.11 4.04
C ILE A 119 7.95 -16.18 4.53
N PHE A 120 8.18 -16.34 5.84
CA PHE A 120 9.51 -16.45 6.39
C PHE A 120 10.23 -17.70 5.87
N LYS A 121 9.56 -18.85 5.83
CA LYS A 121 10.13 -20.09 5.25
C LYS A 121 10.52 -19.90 3.78
N MET A 122 9.71 -19.18 3.01
CA MET A 122 9.95 -18.96 1.58
C MET A 122 11.05 -17.93 1.29
N THR A 123 11.15 -16.87 2.09
CA THR A 123 12.00 -15.70 1.77
C THR A 123 13.23 -15.55 2.68
N GLY A 124 13.31 -16.29 3.80
CA GLY A 124 14.43 -16.23 4.74
C GLY A 124 14.55 -14.92 5.55
N GLY A 125 13.65 -13.96 5.33
CA GLY A 125 13.67 -12.66 6.01
C GLY A 125 13.36 -11.51 5.05
N HIS A 126 12.09 -11.15 4.94
CA HIS A 126 11.63 -10.04 4.11
C HIS A 126 11.07 -8.89 4.95
N ARG A 127 11.24 -7.63 4.51
CA ARG A 127 10.69 -6.43 5.19
C ARG A 127 9.19 -6.57 5.50
N ILE A 128 8.47 -7.23 4.61
CA ILE A 128 7.02 -7.45 4.68
C ILE A 128 6.62 -8.29 5.91
N LEU A 129 7.50 -9.13 6.45
CA LEU A 129 7.23 -9.88 7.69
C LEU A 129 6.92 -8.95 8.86
N ARG A 130 7.61 -7.81 8.93
CA ARG A 130 7.37 -6.79 9.96
C ARG A 130 6.02 -6.12 9.75
N GLU A 131 5.70 -5.79 8.50
CA GLU A 131 4.43 -5.13 8.16
C GLU A 131 3.22 -6.05 8.41
N ILE A 132 3.35 -7.35 8.11
CA ILE A 132 2.33 -8.36 8.46
C ILE A 132 2.18 -8.46 9.97
N ALA A 133 3.28 -8.48 10.73
CA ALA A 133 3.23 -8.54 12.18
C ALA A 133 2.57 -7.30 12.80
N ASP A 134 2.87 -6.12 12.28
CA ASP A 134 2.27 -4.87 12.74
C ASP A 134 0.77 -4.81 12.39
N ALA A 135 0.37 -5.28 11.21
CA ALA A 135 -1.05 -5.42 10.86
C ALA A 135 -1.77 -6.41 11.78
N ALA A 136 -1.18 -7.57 12.05
CA ALA A 136 -1.75 -8.56 12.96
C ALA A 136 -1.95 -7.98 14.37
N ARG A 137 -1.01 -7.19 14.89
CA ARG A 137 -1.17 -6.56 16.21
C ARG A 137 -2.40 -5.66 16.31
N THR A 138 -2.83 -5.03 15.22
CA THR A 138 -4.05 -4.20 15.22
C THR A 138 -5.35 -5.01 15.33
N LEU A 139 -5.25 -6.33 15.15
CA LEU A 139 -6.36 -7.29 15.21
C LEU A 139 -6.43 -8.04 16.54
N LYS A 140 -5.34 -8.06 17.31
CA LYS A 140 -5.22 -8.85 18.54
C LYS A 140 -6.22 -8.37 19.59
N GLY A 141 -7.09 -9.26 20.07
CA GLY A 141 -8.08 -8.98 21.10
C GLY A 141 -9.31 -8.22 20.59
N LYS A 142 -9.51 -8.16 19.27
CA LYS A 142 -10.75 -7.65 18.68
C LYS A 142 -11.71 -8.80 18.43
N GLU A 143 -12.90 -8.72 19.03
CA GLU A 143 -13.96 -9.68 18.78
C GLU A 143 -14.41 -9.65 17.32
N GLU A 144 -14.52 -8.46 16.74
CA GLU A 144 -14.93 -8.24 15.36
C GLU A 144 -14.18 -7.06 14.73
N ILE A 145 -13.98 -7.09 13.41
CA ILE A 145 -13.40 -5.99 12.64
C ILE A 145 -14.43 -5.34 11.72
N THR A 146 -14.34 -4.02 11.64
CA THR A 146 -15.20 -3.21 10.78
C THR A 146 -14.85 -3.37 9.30
N ASP A 147 -15.81 -3.06 8.43
CA ASP A 147 -15.58 -3.09 6.98
C ASP A 147 -14.46 -2.13 6.53
N ILE A 148 -14.33 -0.99 7.20
CA ILE A 148 -13.25 -0.02 6.94
C ILE A 148 -11.89 -0.63 7.28
N GLU A 149 -11.78 -1.34 8.41
CA GLU A 149 -10.55 -2.04 8.79
C GLU A 149 -10.23 -3.19 7.81
N LYS A 150 -11.25 -3.93 7.36
CA LYS A 150 -11.09 -4.96 6.32
C LYS A 150 -10.56 -4.38 5.02
N ILE A 151 -11.10 -3.24 4.57
CA ILE A 151 -10.64 -2.56 3.36
C ILE A 151 -9.18 -2.14 3.54
N ASN A 152 -8.84 -1.47 4.65
CA ASN A 152 -7.47 -1.03 4.94
C ASN A 152 -6.48 -2.20 4.99
N LEU A 153 -6.86 -3.32 5.61
CA LEU A 153 -6.02 -4.53 5.66
C LEU A 153 -5.88 -5.17 4.29
N ARG A 154 -6.95 -5.22 3.49
CA ARG A 154 -6.91 -5.77 2.13
C ARG A 154 -5.98 -4.96 1.24
N ASP A 155 -5.99 -3.64 1.38
CA ASP A 155 -5.11 -2.77 0.59
C ASP A 155 -3.64 -2.90 1.03
N LYS A 156 -3.37 -3.09 2.33
CA LYS A 156 -2.03 -3.47 2.81
C LYS A 156 -1.57 -4.80 2.19
N VAL A 157 -2.41 -5.83 2.22
CA VAL A 157 -2.09 -7.16 1.64
C VAL A 157 -1.81 -7.05 0.14
N LYS A 158 -2.57 -6.23 -0.60
CA LYS A 158 -2.27 -5.97 -2.02
C LYS A 158 -0.92 -5.28 -2.20
N GLY A 159 -0.60 -4.28 -1.37
CA GLY A 159 0.69 -3.59 -1.41
C GLY A 159 1.87 -4.53 -1.17
N TRP A 160 1.72 -5.49 -0.26
CA TRP A 160 2.72 -6.53 -0.02
C TRP A 160 2.89 -7.47 -1.20
N SER A 161 1.80 -7.86 -1.87
CA SER A 161 1.86 -8.70 -3.06
C SER A 161 2.62 -8.06 -4.22
N SER A 162 2.70 -6.73 -4.28
CA SER A 162 3.50 -6.00 -5.28
C SER A 162 4.96 -5.80 -4.86
N SER A 163 5.28 -6.09 -3.60
CA SER A 163 6.59 -5.86 -2.98
C SER A 163 7.35 -7.16 -2.68
N LEU A 164 6.74 -8.32 -2.93
CA LEU A 164 7.30 -9.68 -2.89
C LEU A 164 7.59 -10.18 -4.30
#